data_AF-A0A9D6J6Y6-F1
#
_entry.id   AF-A0A9D6J6Y6-F1
#
_cell.length_a   1.000
_cell.length_b   1.000
_cell.length_c   1.000
_cell.angle_alpha   90.00
_cell.angle_beta   90.00
_cell.angle_gamma   90.00
#
_symmetry.space_group_name_H-M   'P 1'
#
loop_
_entity.id
_entity.type
_entity.pdbx_description
1 polymer ?
#
loop_
_entity_poly.entity_id
_entity_poly.type
_entity_poly.pdbx_seq_one_letter_code
_entity_poly.pdbx_strand_id
1 'polypeptide(L)'
;MSLRVNQNVLAVQTHGILSGTQDRLSKAIEKLSSGLRINRAADDAAGLTISEKLRRQIRGLSRAVMNAQDGISMIQTGESALAETHSILQRMRELAVQSSNDTLTSNDRFEIQKEIVQLRDDINRISRNTEFNTKKLLDGSQAAIVSSSSSTGKAIVTGATNLQGDYNIQINQIDPGTAQEQRSNIFTLKGTSTYADSRTKLEEIGQFYDANGVFVLASSQTLTIQADSTITSVQVSKDLTLRQFAERIQNAVTDNLKINGTLVYINTTSSNVQGSLQLVSGMAGRSGEIAFSADQGLFNALGFAQTTASADPVSQVTRSNADGTSPITTQINSTRASGLIDGIDIQFE
;
A
#
# COMPACT_ATOMS: atom_id res chain seq x y z
N MET A 1 95.14 -54.21 -2.66
CA MET A 1 94.41 -53.00 -2.20
C MET A 1 95.00 -51.78 -2.91
N SER A 2 94.19 -51.04 -3.67
CA SER A 2 94.61 -49.84 -4.40
C SER A 2 94.39 -48.61 -3.51
N LEU A 3 95.45 -48.10 -2.86
CA LEU A 3 95.44 -46.75 -2.26
C LEU A 3 95.81 -45.73 -3.33
N ARG A 4 94.89 -44.82 -3.67
CA ARG A 4 95.12 -43.67 -4.55
C ARG A 4 95.16 -42.40 -3.71
N VAL A 5 96.23 -41.61 -3.84
CA VAL A 5 96.50 -40.40 -3.01
C VAL A 5 95.86 -39.12 -3.56
N ASN A 6 95.65 -39.02 -4.89
CA ASN A 6 95.11 -37.81 -5.53
C ASN A 6 93.59 -37.63 -5.39
N GLN A 7 92.84 -38.70 -5.14
CA GLN A 7 91.39 -38.63 -4.96
C GLN A 7 91.02 -39.34 -3.67
N ASN A 8 90.74 -38.55 -2.63
CA ASN A 8 90.30 -39.07 -1.35
C ASN A 8 88.79 -39.38 -1.41
N VAL A 9 88.49 -40.59 -1.88
CA VAL A 9 87.11 -41.08 -2.03
C VAL A 9 86.35 -41.10 -0.70
N LEU A 10 87.05 -41.35 0.42
CA LEU A 10 86.44 -41.30 1.76
C LEU A 10 86.00 -39.89 2.14
N ALA A 11 86.81 -38.86 1.85
CA ALA A 11 86.45 -37.46 2.09
C ALA A 11 85.28 -37.00 1.21
N VAL A 12 85.21 -37.45 -0.05
CA VAL A 12 84.08 -37.14 -0.94
C VAL A 12 82.80 -37.80 -0.44
N GLN A 13 82.89 -39.06 0.01
CA GLN A 13 81.75 -39.78 0.58
C GLN A 13 81.26 -39.12 1.89
N THR A 14 82.17 -38.72 2.79
CA THR A 14 81.79 -38.03 4.03
C THR A 14 81.20 -36.64 3.75
N HIS A 15 81.70 -35.91 2.76
CA HIS A 15 81.13 -34.63 2.35
C HIS A 15 79.70 -34.78 1.77
N GLY A 16 79.44 -35.83 0.97
CA GLY A 16 78.09 -36.13 0.49
C GLY A 16 77.11 -36.45 1.61
N ILE A 17 77.55 -37.21 2.63
CA ILE A 17 76.74 -37.50 3.83
C ILE A 17 76.47 -36.20 4.63
N LEU A 18 77.50 -35.36 4.83
CA LEU A 18 77.38 -34.08 5.53
C LEU A 18 76.41 -33.11 4.82
N SER A 19 76.45 -33.06 3.49
CA SER A 19 75.48 -32.27 2.71
C SER A 19 74.05 -32.75 2.97
N GLY A 20 73.85 -34.07 2.99
CA GLY A 20 72.54 -34.66 3.30
C GLY A 20 72.06 -34.38 4.72
N THR A 21 72.94 -34.32 5.72
CA THR A 21 72.57 -33.94 7.09
C THR A 21 72.27 -32.45 7.22
N GLN A 22 73.02 -31.58 6.53
CA GLN A 22 72.76 -30.14 6.48
C GLN A 22 71.39 -29.82 5.86
N ASP A 23 71.00 -30.52 4.79
CA ASP A 23 69.69 -30.36 4.16
C ASP A 23 68.55 -30.79 5.10
N ARG A 24 68.74 -31.89 5.83
CA ARG A 24 67.76 -32.36 6.83
C ARG A 24 67.61 -31.37 7.98
N LEU A 25 68.72 -30.82 8.48
CA LEU A 25 68.71 -29.80 9.52
C LEU A 25 67.99 -28.53 9.05
N SER A 26 68.30 -28.07 7.82
CA SER A 26 67.65 -26.88 7.23
C SER A 26 66.13 -27.06 7.10
N LYS A 27 65.68 -28.24 6.65
CA LYS A 27 64.24 -28.58 6.60
C LYS A 27 63.60 -28.63 8.00
N ALA A 28 64.30 -29.14 9.00
CA ALA A 28 63.79 -29.17 10.38
C ALA A 28 63.62 -27.75 10.94
N ILE A 29 64.59 -26.86 10.67
CA ILE A 29 64.52 -25.44 11.05
C ILE A 29 63.34 -24.75 10.32
N GLU A 30 63.14 -25.02 9.04
CA GLU A 30 62.01 -24.48 8.25
C GLU A 30 60.64 -24.89 8.84
N LYS A 31 60.49 -26.17 9.23
CA LYS A 31 59.28 -26.67 9.90
C LYS A 31 59.08 -26.08 11.29
N LEU A 32 60.16 -25.89 12.03
CA LEU A 32 60.11 -25.26 13.35
C LEU A 32 59.70 -23.78 13.25
N SER A 33 60.26 -23.04 12.29
CA SER A 33 59.91 -21.62 12.08
C SER A 33 58.49 -21.43 11.55
N SER A 34 58.02 -22.30 10.66
CA SER A 34 56.64 -22.21 10.12
C SER A 34 55.58 -22.76 11.06
N GLY A 35 55.95 -23.63 12.00
CA GLY A 35 55.01 -24.40 12.82
C GLY A 35 54.19 -25.43 12.03
N LEU A 36 54.47 -25.62 10.74
CA LEU A 36 53.74 -26.51 9.85
C LEU A 36 54.56 -27.76 9.58
N ARG A 37 53.93 -28.93 9.76
CA ARG A 37 54.57 -30.23 9.47
C ARG A 37 54.89 -30.41 7.97
N ILE A 38 54.06 -29.82 7.09
CA ILE A 38 54.18 -29.86 5.63
C ILE A 38 54.26 -28.42 5.13
N ASN A 39 55.45 -27.97 4.72
CA ASN A 39 55.66 -26.60 4.25
C ASN A 39 55.75 -26.50 2.72
N ARG A 40 56.17 -27.58 2.04
CA ARG A 40 56.34 -27.64 0.58
C ARG A 40 55.61 -28.84 0.00
N ALA A 41 55.18 -28.73 -1.26
CA ALA A 41 54.54 -29.83 -2.00
C ALA A 41 55.48 -31.05 -2.17
N ALA A 42 56.79 -30.82 -2.12
CA ALA A 42 57.81 -31.88 -2.18
C ALA A 42 57.89 -32.77 -0.92
N ASP A 43 57.38 -32.29 0.23
CA ASP A 43 57.40 -33.07 1.48
C ASP A 43 56.21 -34.04 1.57
N ASP A 44 55.02 -33.59 1.15
CA ASP A 44 53.79 -34.40 1.04
C ASP A 44 52.77 -33.65 0.16
N ALA A 45 52.73 -33.98 -1.14
CA ALA A 45 51.84 -33.32 -2.09
C ALA A 45 50.36 -33.57 -1.79
N ALA A 46 50.00 -34.78 -1.33
CA ALA A 46 48.63 -35.16 -1.01
C ALA A 46 48.17 -34.46 0.27
N GLY A 47 48.99 -34.49 1.33
CA GLY A 47 48.73 -33.82 2.60
C GLY A 47 48.64 -32.30 2.46
N LEU A 48 49.53 -31.68 1.66
CA LEU A 48 49.44 -30.24 1.36
C LEU A 48 48.13 -29.91 0.64
N THR A 49 47.76 -30.69 -0.38
CA THR A 49 46.52 -30.48 -1.16
C THR A 49 45.27 -30.58 -0.28
N ILE A 50 45.22 -31.57 0.63
CA ILE A 50 44.13 -31.72 1.59
C ILE A 50 44.11 -30.53 2.56
N SER A 51 45.27 -30.13 3.09
CA SER A 51 45.36 -29.00 4.02
C SER A 51 44.91 -27.67 3.39
N GLU A 52 45.26 -27.43 2.12
CA GLU A 52 44.82 -26.25 1.38
C GLU A 52 43.33 -26.34 0.99
N LYS A 53 42.78 -27.54 0.73
CA LYS A 53 41.34 -27.73 0.60
C LYS A 53 40.60 -27.35 1.89
N LEU A 54 41.09 -27.81 3.05
CA LEU A 54 40.51 -27.49 4.35
C LEU A 54 40.65 -25.99 4.67
N ARG A 55 41.80 -25.38 4.42
CA ARG A 55 41.99 -23.92 4.58
C ARG A 55 41.03 -23.12 3.71
N ARG A 56 40.81 -23.53 2.46
CA ARG A 56 39.80 -22.93 1.59
C ARG A 56 38.39 -23.11 2.14
N GLN A 57 38.04 -24.29 2.64
CA GLN A 57 36.74 -24.54 3.26
C GLN A 57 36.54 -23.69 4.52
N ILE A 58 37.54 -23.56 5.39
CA ILE A 58 37.48 -22.71 6.59
C ILE A 58 37.25 -21.24 6.20
N ARG A 59 37.98 -20.72 5.20
CA ARG A 59 37.75 -19.37 4.69
C ARG A 59 36.36 -19.20 4.08
N GLY A 60 35.88 -20.20 3.34
CA GLY A 60 34.53 -20.23 2.77
C GLY A 60 33.44 -20.24 3.85
N LEU A 61 33.58 -21.09 4.87
CA LEU A 61 32.67 -21.16 6.02
C LEU A 61 32.68 -19.86 6.82
N SER A 62 33.85 -19.26 7.06
CA SER A 62 33.94 -17.97 7.76
C SER A 62 33.18 -16.86 7.01
N ARG A 63 33.26 -16.84 5.67
CA ARG A 63 32.43 -15.94 4.84
C ARG A 63 30.95 -16.29 4.88
N ALA A 64 30.60 -17.57 4.85
CA ALA A 64 29.21 -18.01 4.99
C ALA A 64 28.61 -17.60 6.35
N VAL A 65 29.37 -17.66 7.43
CA VAL A 65 28.95 -17.20 8.77
C VAL A 65 28.69 -15.70 8.78
N MET A 66 29.59 -14.88 8.19
CA MET A 66 29.36 -13.44 8.05
C MET A 66 28.10 -13.15 7.22
N ASN A 67 27.93 -13.83 6.08
CA ASN A 67 26.73 -13.66 5.25
C ASN A 67 25.45 -14.07 6.00
N ALA A 68 25.50 -15.10 6.84
CA ALA A 68 24.38 -15.50 7.68
C ALA A 68 24.06 -14.45 8.75
N GLN A 69 25.08 -13.83 9.33
CA GLN A 69 24.89 -12.71 10.27
C GLN A 69 24.23 -11.50 9.59
N ASP A 70 24.67 -11.15 8.38
CA ASP A 70 24.02 -10.09 7.59
C ASP A 70 22.55 -10.44 7.29
N GLY A 71 22.27 -11.72 7.00
CA GLY A 71 20.91 -12.23 6.83
C GLY A 71 20.06 -12.09 8.09
N ILE A 72 20.63 -12.37 9.27
CA ILE A 72 19.95 -12.17 10.57
C ILE A 72 19.66 -10.68 10.78
N SER A 73 20.62 -9.79 10.54
CA SER A 73 20.42 -8.34 10.68
C SER A 73 19.35 -7.81 9.71
N MET A 74 19.29 -8.33 8.48
CA MET A 74 18.25 -8.02 7.52
C MET A 74 16.86 -8.44 8.05
N ILE A 75 16.74 -9.67 8.58
CA ILE A 75 15.48 -10.17 9.15
C ILE A 75 15.04 -9.32 10.35
N GLN A 76 15.96 -8.98 11.26
CA GLN A 76 15.67 -8.15 12.43
C GLN A 76 15.18 -6.74 12.04
N THR A 77 15.72 -6.17 10.96
CA THR A 77 15.26 -4.89 10.42
C THR A 77 13.83 -4.99 9.92
N GLY A 78 13.50 -6.06 9.18
CA GLY A 78 12.14 -6.34 8.74
C GLY A 78 11.18 -6.59 9.91
N GLU A 79 11.58 -7.38 10.91
CA GLU A 79 10.79 -7.68 12.10
C GLU A 79 10.47 -6.43 12.91
N SER A 80 11.45 -5.52 13.08
CA SER A 80 11.24 -4.24 13.78
C SER A 80 10.21 -3.36 13.06
N ALA A 81 10.26 -3.30 11.73
CA ALA A 81 9.27 -2.57 10.94
C ALA A 81 7.86 -3.21 10.99
N LEU A 82 7.79 -4.54 11.04
CA LEU A 82 6.52 -5.26 11.22
C LEU A 82 5.95 -5.10 12.64
N ALA A 83 6.79 -4.98 13.67
CA ALA A 83 6.35 -4.68 15.03
C ALA A 83 5.68 -3.30 15.10
N GLU A 84 6.25 -2.29 14.46
CA GLU A 84 5.63 -0.95 14.34
C GLU A 84 4.28 -1.03 13.59
N THR A 85 4.25 -1.77 12.48
CA THR A 85 3.01 -2.00 11.72
C THR A 85 1.94 -2.68 12.58
N HIS A 86 2.34 -3.63 13.43
CA HIS A 86 1.43 -4.31 14.37
C HIS A 86 0.82 -3.34 15.40
N SER A 87 1.64 -2.46 15.98
CA SER A 87 1.17 -1.42 16.92
C SER A 87 0.20 -0.45 16.25
N ILE A 88 0.47 -0.03 15.00
CA ILE A 88 -0.45 0.82 14.24
C ILE A 88 -1.78 0.10 13.97
N LEU A 89 -1.75 -1.17 13.56
CA LEU A 89 -2.96 -1.95 13.32
C LEU A 89 -3.78 -2.16 14.60
N GLN A 90 -3.13 -2.32 15.75
CA GLN A 90 -3.81 -2.37 17.04
C GLN A 90 -4.52 -1.04 17.33
N ARG A 91 -3.87 0.10 17.09
CA ARG A 91 -4.50 1.42 17.22
C ARG A 91 -5.69 1.59 16.28
N MET A 92 -5.56 1.17 15.01
CA MET A 92 -6.68 1.18 14.06
C MET A 92 -7.86 0.33 14.54
N ARG A 93 -7.60 -0.82 15.19
CA ARG A 93 -8.65 -1.65 15.79
C ARG A 93 -9.35 -0.95 16.95
N GLU A 94 -8.61 -0.28 17.83
CA GLU A 94 -9.17 0.50 18.94
C GLU A 94 -10.12 1.58 18.42
N LEU A 95 -9.68 2.33 17.40
CA LEU A 95 -10.48 3.35 16.74
C LEU A 95 -11.74 2.78 16.08
N ALA A 96 -11.65 1.60 15.44
CA ALA A 96 -12.80 0.93 14.86
C ALA A 96 -13.83 0.55 15.93
N VAL A 97 -13.41 -0.02 17.06
CA VAL A 97 -14.30 -0.33 18.19
C VAL A 97 -14.90 0.93 18.78
N GLN A 98 -14.11 2.00 18.92
CA GLN A 98 -14.60 3.30 19.38
C GLN A 98 -15.68 3.85 18.45
N SER A 99 -15.45 3.81 17.13
CA SER A 99 -16.41 4.32 16.13
C SER A 99 -17.74 3.56 16.11
N SER A 100 -17.75 2.31 16.57
CA SER A 100 -18.95 1.46 16.66
C SER A 100 -19.87 1.81 17.83
N ASN A 101 -19.50 2.77 18.69
CA ASN A 101 -20.35 3.19 19.79
C ASN A 101 -21.43 4.18 19.31
N ASP A 102 -22.71 3.85 19.55
CA ASP A 102 -23.87 4.62 19.11
C ASP A 102 -23.99 6.02 19.76
N THR A 103 -23.29 6.26 20.87
CA THR A 103 -23.30 7.56 21.56
C THR A 103 -22.46 8.63 20.88
N LEU A 104 -21.60 8.26 19.93
CA LEU A 104 -20.76 9.21 19.19
C LEU A 104 -21.56 9.98 18.14
N THR A 105 -21.25 11.26 18.00
CA THR A 105 -21.82 12.08 16.93
C THR A 105 -21.18 11.74 15.59
N SER A 106 -21.82 12.14 14.50
CA SER A 106 -21.25 11.98 13.15
C SER A 106 -19.92 12.75 12.99
N ASN A 107 -19.75 13.88 13.70
CA ASN A 107 -18.49 14.62 13.69
C ASN A 107 -17.37 13.86 14.41
N ASP A 108 -17.66 13.15 15.51
CA ASP A 108 -16.64 12.37 16.22
C ASP A 108 -16.18 11.16 15.42
N ARG A 109 -17.13 10.44 14.79
CA ARG A 109 -16.80 9.34 13.86
C ARG A 109 -15.95 9.83 12.69
N PHE A 110 -16.16 11.07 12.27
CA PHE A 110 -15.40 11.68 11.19
C PHE A 110 -13.94 11.98 11.58
N GLU A 111 -13.68 12.51 12.78
CA GLU A 111 -12.30 12.70 13.25
C GLU A 111 -11.57 11.36 13.45
N ILE A 112 -12.27 10.33 13.93
CA ILE A 112 -11.72 8.96 14.01
C ILE A 112 -11.30 8.45 12.62
N GLN A 113 -12.12 8.68 11.59
CA GLN A 113 -11.81 8.25 10.23
C GLN A 113 -10.55 8.93 9.68
N LYS A 114 -10.31 10.21 10.00
CA LYS A 114 -9.06 10.89 9.62
C LYS A 114 -7.83 10.23 10.23
N GLU A 115 -7.90 9.88 11.52
CA GLU A 115 -6.81 9.19 12.22
C GLU A 115 -6.52 7.83 11.55
N ILE A 116 -7.57 7.06 11.23
CA ILE A 116 -7.43 5.78 10.50
C ILE A 116 -6.74 5.96 9.14
N VAL A 117 -7.10 7.01 8.39
CA VAL A 117 -6.47 7.30 7.08
C VAL A 117 -4.99 7.65 7.25
N GLN A 118 -4.63 8.44 8.27
CA GLN A 118 -3.24 8.77 8.56
C GLN A 118 -2.42 7.53 8.96
N LEU A 119 -2.98 6.67 9.82
CA LEU A 119 -2.34 5.41 10.23
C LEU A 119 -2.11 4.47 9.04
N ARG A 120 -3.06 4.39 8.11
CA ARG A 120 -2.89 3.63 6.85
C ARG A 120 -1.74 4.19 6.02
N ASP A 121 -1.64 5.51 5.89
CA ASP A 121 -0.58 6.14 5.12
C ASP A 121 0.80 5.93 5.77
N ASP A 122 0.86 5.90 7.11
CA ASP A 122 2.06 5.53 7.84
C ASP A 122 2.47 4.07 7.64
N ILE A 123 1.54 3.11 7.61
CA ILE A 123 1.84 1.72 7.24
C ILE A 123 2.46 1.66 5.84
N ASN A 124 1.87 2.36 4.86
CA ASN A 124 2.39 2.41 3.50
C ASN A 124 3.80 3.03 3.45
N ARG A 125 4.06 4.05 4.27
CA ARG A 125 5.38 4.66 4.41
C ARG A 125 6.41 3.69 5.00
N ILE A 126 6.06 2.94 6.05
CA ILE A 126 6.94 1.93 6.65
C ILE A 126 7.30 0.86 5.60
N SER A 127 6.31 0.35 4.87
CA SER A 127 6.54 -0.63 3.79
C SER A 127 7.53 -0.12 2.72
N ARG A 128 7.35 1.12 2.24
CA ARG A 128 8.20 1.71 1.18
C ARG A 128 9.58 2.16 1.65
N ASN A 129 9.72 2.56 2.91
CA ASN A 129 10.97 3.11 3.43
C ASN A 129 11.86 2.07 4.11
N THR A 130 11.33 0.91 4.51
CA THR A 130 12.12 -0.14 5.16
C THR A 130 13.08 -0.79 4.17
N GLU A 131 14.38 -0.57 4.39
CA GLU A 131 15.44 -1.09 3.53
C GLU A 131 16.64 -1.60 4.33
N PHE A 132 17.34 -2.57 3.76
CA PHE A 132 18.62 -3.06 4.26
C PHE A 132 19.63 -3.06 3.12
N ASN A 133 20.73 -2.32 3.29
CA ASN A 133 21.75 -2.13 2.26
C ASN A 133 21.12 -1.73 0.90
N THR A 134 20.26 -0.70 0.91
CA THR A 134 19.48 -0.19 -0.26
C THR A 134 18.43 -1.12 -0.85
N LYS A 135 18.29 -2.35 -0.34
CA LYS A 135 17.24 -3.28 -0.78
C LYS A 135 15.98 -3.07 0.03
N LYS A 136 14.86 -2.82 -0.64
CA LYS A 136 13.54 -2.75 -0.03
C LYS A 136 13.13 -4.13 0.50
N LEU A 137 12.57 -4.18 1.71
CA LEU A 137 12.26 -5.45 2.38
C LEU A 137 10.76 -5.78 2.37
N LEU A 138 9.90 -4.76 2.42
CA LEU A 138 8.47 -4.91 2.71
C LEU A 138 7.55 -4.42 1.57
N ASP A 139 8.09 -4.19 0.38
CA ASP A 139 7.34 -3.73 -0.80
C ASP A 139 6.99 -4.85 -1.79
N GLY A 140 7.44 -6.08 -1.53
CA GLY A 140 7.22 -7.24 -2.39
C GLY A 140 8.17 -7.36 -3.58
N SER A 141 8.92 -6.31 -3.93
CA SER A 141 9.77 -6.25 -5.13
C SER A 141 10.86 -7.33 -5.18
N GLN A 142 11.27 -7.85 -4.03
CA GLN A 142 12.32 -8.85 -3.89
C GLN A 142 11.87 -10.28 -4.20
N ALA A 143 10.56 -10.54 -4.30
CA ALA A 143 10.04 -11.90 -4.49
C ALA A 143 10.00 -12.33 -5.97
N ALA A 144 9.84 -11.41 -6.93
CA ALA A 144 9.90 -11.69 -8.36
C ALA A 144 10.27 -10.44 -9.17
N ILE A 145 10.98 -10.64 -10.28
CA ILE A 145 11.24 -9.57 -11.25
C ILE A 145 10.05 -9.54 -12.21
N VAL A 146 9.32 -8.43 -12.23
CA VAL A 146 8.18 -8.25 -13.12
C VAL A 146 8.36 -7.00 -13.95
N SER A 147 8.10 -7.10 -15.25
CA SER A 147 8.06 -5.99 -16.19
C SER A 147 6.71 -5.95 -16.86
N SER A 148 6.05 -4.79 -16.85
CA SER A 148 4.83 -4.55 -17.64
C SER A 148 5.16 -3.74 -18.90
N SER A 149 4.55 -4.11 -20.02
CA SER A 149 4.66 -3.38 -21.30
C SER A 149 3.73 -2.17 -21.39
N SER A 150 2.78 -2.05 -20.46
CA SER A 150 1.79 -0.97 -20.40
C SER A 150 1.98 -0.10 -19.15
N SER A 151 1.80 1.21 -19.28
CA SER A 151 1.83 2.14 -18.14
C SER A 151 0.60 2.06 -17.25
N THR A 152 -0.52 1.54 -17.77
CA THR A 152 -1.83 1.47 -17.07
C THR A 152 -1.95 0.30 -16.10
N GLY A 153 -1.01 -0.65 -16.13
CA GLY A 153 -1.01 -1.84 -15.27
C GLY A 153 0.35 -2.07 -14.64
N LYS A 154 0.41 -2.03 -13.31
CA LYS A 154 1.60 -2.34 -12.50
C LYS A 154 1.41 -3.70 -11.85
N ALA A 155 2.39 -4.58 -12.02
CA ALA A 155 2.41 -5.83 -11.29
C ALA A 155 3.01 -5.61 -9.88
N ILE A 156 2.34 -6.15 -8.88
CA ILE A 156 2.75 -6.14 -7.48
C ILE A 156 2.99 -7.57 -7.07
N VAL A 157 4.22 -7.88 -6.68
CA VAL A 157 4.55 -9.20 -6.20
C VAL A 157 4.10 -9.31 -4.73
N THR A 158 3.19 -10.23 -4.46
CA THR A 158 2.60 -10.46 -3.13
C THR A 158 3.11 -11.71 -2.44
N GLY A 159 3.78 -12.60 -3.18
CA GLY A 159 4.28 -13.86 -2.64
C GLY A 159 5.31 -14.53 -3.54
N ALA A 160 5.72 -15.74 -3.15
CA ALA A 160 6.63 -16.55 -3.94
C ALA A 160 5.96 -16.95 -5.26
N THR A 161 6.58 -16.60 -6.38
CA THR A 161 6.06 -16.91 -7.71
C THR A 161 6.68 -18.21 -8.21
N ASN A 162 5.88 -19.23 -8.44
CA ASN A 162 6.35 -20.50 -9.03
C ASN A 162 6.31 -20.51 -10.57
N LEU A 163 5.87 -19.40 -11.17
CA LEU A 163 5.61 -19.28 -12.60
C LEU A 163 6.56 -18.26 -13.24
N GLN A 164 7.14 -18.63 -14.38
CA GLN A 164 7.97 -17.76 -15.23
C GLN A 164 7.36 -17.73 -16.63
N GLY A 165 7.21 -16.54 -17.22
CA GLY A 165 6.70 -16.37 -18.58
C GLY A 165 5.99 -15.04 -18.80
N ASP A 166 5.71 -14.73 -20.07
CA ASP A 166 4.97 -13.55 -20.48
C ASP A 166 3.45 -13.81 -20.45
N TYR A 167 2.70 -12.87 -19.87
CA TYR A 167 1.25 -12.95 -19.73
C TYR A 167 0.57 -11.74 -20.36
N ASN A 168 -0.51 -12.00 -21.09
CA ASN A 168 -1.41 -10.97 -21.59
C ASN A 168 -2.50 -10.72 -20.56
N ILE A 169 -2.75 -9.45 -20.25
CA ILE A 169 -3.78 -9.01 -19.30
C ILE A 169 -4.81 -8.19 -20.09
N GLN A 170 -6.05 -8.63 -20.10
CA GLN A 170 -7.18 -7.92 -20.69
C GLN A 170 -8.14 -7.47 -19.60
N ILE A 171 -8.63 -6.25 -19.70
CA ILE A 171 -9.59 -5.66 -18.75
C ILE A 171 -10.85 -5.32 -19.54
N ASN A 172 -11.97 -5.94 -19.16
CA ASN A 172 -13.28 -5.67 -19.71
C ASN A 172 -14.18 -5.11 -18.62
N GLN A 173 -14.72 -3.91 -18.81
CA GLN A 173 -15.68 -3.32 -17.88
C GLN A 173 -17.04 -4.01 -18.07
N ILE A 174 -17.51 -4.77 -17.08
CA ILE A 174 -18.81 -5.48 -17.14
C ILE A 174 -19.93 -4.52 -16.73
N ASP A 175 -19.70 -3.74 -15.67
CA ASP A 175 -20.67 -2.80 -15.13
C ASP A 175 -19.98 -1.45 -14.84
N PRO A 176 -20.48 -0.31 -15.38
CA PRO A 176 -19.96 1.00 -15.04
C PRO A 176 -20.11 1.37 -13.55
N GLY A 177 -20.89 0.62 -12.77
CA GLY A 177 -21.23 0.96 -11.39
C GLY A 177 -22.43 1.92 -11.34
N THR A 178 -22.92 2.21 -10.14
CA THR A 178 -24.00 3.19 -9.92
C THR A 178 -23.49 4.36 -9.09
N ALA A 179 -23.86 5.59 -9.47
CA ALA A 179 -23.55 6.77 -8.68
C ALA A 179 -24.43 6.82 -7.42
N GLN A 180 -23.90 7.38 -6.33
CA GLN A 180 -24.73 7.67 -5.16
C GLN A 180 -25.73 8.77 -5.50
N GLU A 181 -26.99 8.56 -5.11
CA GLU A 181 -28.01 9.61 -5.12
C GLU A 181 -28.47 9.91 -3.70
N GLN A 182 -28.47 11.19 -3.34
CA GLN A 182 -29.04 11.69 -2.11
C GLN A 182 -30.12 12.72 -2.40
N ARG A 183 -31.16 12.70 -1.57
CA ARG A 183 -32.29 13.62 -1.68
C ARG A 183 -32.56 14.25 -0.34
N SER A 184 -32.81 15.55 -0.33
CA SER A 184 -33.30 16.26 0.84
C SER A 184 -34.74 15.86 1.17
N ASN A 185 -35.21 16.34 2.31
CA ASN A 185 -36.63 16.50 2.58
C ASN A 185 -37.31 17.28 1.45
N ILE A 186 -38.60 17.04 1.30
CA ILE A 186 -39.45 17.80 0.39
C ILE A 186 -39.67 19.18 1.03
N PHE A 187 -39.22 20.24 0.37
CA PHE A 187 -39.39 21.61 0.82
C PHE A 187 -40.76 22.15 0.41
N THR A 188 -41.50 22.69 1.37
CA THR A 188 -42.79 23.35 1.17
C THR A 188 -42.78 24.74 1.78
N LEU A 189 -43.53 25.68 1.21
CA LEU A 189 -43.64 27.02 1.78
C LEU A 189 -44.32 26.95 3.15
N LYS A 190 -43.85 27.77 4.08
CA LYS A 190 -44.33 27.83 5.47
C LYS A 190 -45.86 28.02 5.51
N GLY A 191 -46.54 27.13 6.23
CA GLY A 191 -47.99 27.21 6.43
C GLY A 191 -48.83 26.86 5.20
N THR A 192 -48.23 26.27 4.16
CA THR A 192 -48.92 25.88 2.92
C THR A 192 -48.50 24.48 2.48
N SER A 193 -49.26 23.88 1.56
CA SER A 193 -48.90 22.63 0.89
C SER A 193 -48.21 22.85 -0.47
N THR A 194 -47.84 24.09 -0.80
CA THR A 194 -47.16 24.39 -2.06
C THR A 194 -45.68 24.07 -1.97
N TYR A 195 -45.16 23.34 -2.95
CA TYR A 195 -43.74 22.99 -3.05
C TYR A 195 -42.89 24.23 -3.29
N ALA A 196 -41.71 24.26 -2.66
CA ALA A 196 -40.73 25.32 -2.88
C ALA A 196 -40.11 25.22 -4.29
N ASP A 197 -39.83 26.37 -4.89
CA ASP A 197 -39.17 26.48 -6.19
C ASP A 197 -37.72 26.98 -6.06
N SER A 198 -37.02 27.13 -7.18
CA SER A 198 -35.62 27.58 -7.20
C SER A 198 -35.41 29.02 -6.70
N ARG A 199 -36.47 29.83 -6.60
CA ARG A 199 -36.44 31.23 -6.15
C ARG A 199 -36.85 31.39 -4.69
N THR A 200 -37.50 30.39 -4.10
CA THR A 200 -37.95 30.39 -2.71
C THR A 200 -36.74 30.52 -1.78
N LYS A 201 -36.82 31.44 -0.82
CA LYS A 201 -35.77 31.64 0.18
C LYS A 201 -35.85 30.58 1.28
N LEU A 202 -34.72 30.26 1.91
CA LEU A 202 -34.68 29.31 3.03
C LEU A 202 -35.58 29.74 4.20
N GLU A 203 -35.75 31.05 4.44
CA GLU A 203 -36.65 31.58 5.49
C GLU A 203 -38.15 31.31 5.25
N GLU A 204 -38.52 31.06 3.99
CA GLU A 204 -39.89 30.82 3.55
C GLU A 204 -40.26 29.34 3.59
N ILE A 205 -39.31 28.44 3.86
CA ILE A 205 -39.50 26.99 3.85
C ILE A 205 -39.92 26.49 5.23
N GLY A 206 -41.00 25.70 5.29
CA GLY A 206 -41.56 25.18 6.54
C GLY A 206 -40.63 24.23 7.29
N GLN A 207 -39.82 23.43 6.58
CA GLN A 207 -38.91 22.44 7.17
C GLN A 207 -37.76 23.06 7.97
N PHE A 208 -37.48 24.37 7.79
CA PHE A 208 -36.48 25.10 8.58
C PHE A 208 -37.05 25.72 9.86
N TYR A 209 -38.27 25.35 10.25
CA TYR A 209 -38.87 25.71 11.53
C TYR A 209 -38.97 24.47 12.41
N ASP A 210 -38.61 24.61 13.68
CA ASP A 210 -38.81 23.55 14.67
C ASP A 210 -40.29 23.41 15.07
N ALA A 211 -40.60 22.43 15.93
CA ALA A 211 -41.95 22.20 16.43
C ALA A 211 -42.55 23.41 17.20
N ASN A 212 -41.71 24.34 17.66
CA ASN A 212 -42.12 25.55 18.36
C ASN A 212 -42.26 26.77 17.42
N GLY A 213 -42.01 26.60 16.12
CA GLY A 213 -42.07 27.66 15.12
C GLY A 213 -40.85 28.59 15.12
N VAL A 214 -39.73 28.18 15.73
CA VAL A 214 -38.46 28.92 15.71
C VAL A 214 -37.67 28.52 14.47
N PHE A 215 -37.13 29.52 13.78
CA PHE A 215 -36.33 29.31 12.57
C PHE A 215 -34.91 28.83 12.92
N VAL A 216 -34.48 27.69 12.35
CA VAL A 216 -33.18 27.10 12.68
C VAL A 216 -32.00 27.96 12.23
N LEU A 217 -32.13 28.74 11.14
CA LEU A 217 -31.06 29.61 10.62
C LEU A 217 -31.19 31.07 11.11
N ALA A 218 -31.49 31.29 12.39
CA ALA A 218 -31.51 32.63 12.98
C ALA A 218 -30.14 33.34 12.87
N SER A 219 -29.06 32.58 12.95
CA SER A 219 -27.70 32.95 12.55
C SER A 219 -27.24 32.07 11.39
N SER A 220 -26.23 32.53 10.63
CA SER A 220 -25.62 31.71 9.58
C SER A 220 -25.02 30.46 10.21
N GLN A 221 -25.37 29.30 9.66
CA GLN A 221 -24.84 28.02 10.09
C GLN A 221 -23.95 27.41 9.00
N THR A 222 -23.09 26.48 9.42
CA THR A 222 -22.16 25.80 8.51
C THR A 222 -22.70 24.42 8.17
N LEU A 223 -22.87 24.14 6.88
CA LEU A 223 -23.08 22.80 6.36
C LEU A 223 -21.72 22.25 5.91
N THR A 224 -21.26 21.20 6.55
CA THR A 224 -20.05 20.48 6.17
C THR A 224 -20.42 19.36 5.20
N ILE A 225 -19.71 19.29 4.09
CA ILE A 225 -19.85 18.26 3.06
C ILE A 225 -18.53 17.53 3.01
N GLN A 226 -18.58 16.23 3.24
CA GLN A 226 -17.43 15.36 3.09
C GLN A 226 -17.66 14.48 1.87
N ALA A 227 -16.61 14.28 1.10
CA ALA A 227 -16.53 13.14 0.22
C ALA A 227 -15.18 12.46 0.38
N ASP A 228 -15.22 11.15 0.61
CA ASP A 228 -14.03 10.34 0.88
C ASP A 228 -13.16 10.95 2.00
N SER A 229 -11.95 11.42 1.69
CA SER A 229 -11.03 12.05 2.64
C SER A 229 -11.02 13.58 2.62
N THR A 230 -11.82 14.22 1.75
CA THR A 230 -11.81 15.67 1.56
C THR A 230 -13.07 16.30 2.15
N ILE A 231 -12.92 17.47 2.76
CA ILE A 231 -14.01 18.22 3.39
C ILE A 231 -14.13 19.57 2.74
N THR A 232 -15.35 20.02 2.56
CA THR A 232 -15.67 21.40 2.26
C THR A 232 -16.81 21.87 3.15
N SER A 233 -16.95 23.18 3.32
CA SER A 233 -18.01 23.76 4.12
C SER A 233 -18.72 24.86 3.35
N VAL A 234 -20.03 24.90 3.52
CA VAL A 234 -20.93 25.86 2.89
C VAL A 234 -21.63 26.63 4.00
N GLN A 235 -21.53 27.95 3.96
CA GLN A 235 -22.31 28.82 4.84
C GLN A 235 -23.75 28.91 4.35
N VAL A 236 -24.68 28.55 5.22
CA VAL A 236 -26.12 28.56 5.00
C VAL A 236 -26.74 29.69 5.80
N SER A 237 -27.32 30.66 5.12
CA SER A 237 -27.99 31.81 5.73
C SER A 237 -29.43 31.94 5.25
N LYS A 238 -30.25 32.63 6.04
CA LYS A 238 -31.68 32.81 5.81
C LYS A 238 -32.06 33.38 4.43
N ASP A 239 -31.20 34.26 3.90
CA ASP A 239 -31.47 35.04 2.69
C ASP A 239 -31.18 34.25 1.39
N LEU A 240 -30.55 33.08 1.50
CA LEU A 240 -30.25 32.25 0.34
C LEU A 240 -31.53 31.72 -0.28
N THR A 241 -31.61 31.76 -1.61
CA THR A 241 -32.60 30.97 -2.34
C THR A 241 -32.14 29.52 -2.46
N LEU A 242 -33.09 28.60 -2.67
CA LEU A 242 -32.74 27.20 -2.91
C LEU A 242 -31.75 27.05 -4.08
N ARG A 243 -31.87 27.86 -5.14
CA ARG A 243 -30.90 27.87 -6.24
C ARG A 243 -29.50 28.25 -5.80
N GLN A 244 -29.37 29.35 -5.06
CA GLN A 244 -28.07 29.80 -4.56
C GLN A 244 -27.46 28.77 -3.59
N PHE A 245 -28.29 28.12 -2.79
CA PHE A 245 -27.86 27.03 -1.92
C PHE A 245 -27.37 25.81 -2.72
N ALA A 246 -28.13 25.37 -3.73
CA ALA A 246 -27.75 24.27 -4.62
C ALA A 246 -26.44 24.59 -5.39
N GLU A 247 -26.31 25.79 -5.93
CA GLU A 247 -25.08 26.27 -6.60
C GLU A 247 -23.88 26.28 -5.64
N ARG A 248 -24.06 26.70 -4.39
CA ARG A 248 -22.98 26.67 -3.39
C ARG A 248 -22.54 25.26 -3.05
N ILE A 249 -23.48 24.32 -2.90
CA ILE A 249 -23.17 22.90 -2.70
C ILE A 249 -22.43 22.36 -3.93
N GLN A 250 -22.92 22.66 -5.14
CA GLN A 250 -22.30 22.21 -6.37
C GLN A 250 -20.85 22.70 -6.49
N ASN A 251 -20.62 24.00 -6.31
CA ASN A 251 -19.28 24.58 -6.38
C ASN A 251 -18.37 23.99 -5.27
N ALA A 252 -18.90 23.81 -4.07
CA ALA A 252 -18.14 23.20 -2.99
C ALA A 252 -17.71 21.75 -3.33
N VAL A 253 -18.59 20.97 -3.97
CA VAL A 253 -18.28 19.59 -4.37
C VAL A 253 -17.35 19.54 -5.59
N THR A 254 -17.60 20.33 -6.63
CA THR A 254 -16.79 20.29 -7.85
C THR A 254 -15.42 20.94 -7.65
N ASP A 255 -15.34 22.11 -7.03
CA ASP A 255 -14.08 22.87 -6.93
C ASP A 255 -13.22 22.44 -5.73
N ASN A 256 -13.84 22.22 -4.56
CA ASN A 256 -13.09 21.91 -3.35
C ASN A 256 -12.92 20.41 -3.12
N LEU A 257 -13.94 19.60 -3.40
CA LEU A 257 -13.83 18.13 -3.30
C LEU A 257 -13.29 17.48 -4.58
N LYS A 258 -13.17 18.23 -5.69
CA LYS A 258 -12.67 17.76 -6.98
C LYS A 258 -13.43 16.54 -7.55
N ILE A 259 -14.68 16.36 -7.16
CA ILE A 259 -15.54 15.33 -7.76
C ILE A 259 -16.12 15.90 -9.04
N ASN A 260 -15.43 15.63 -10.14
CA ASN A 260 -15.87 16.01 -11.47
C ASN A 260 -17.16 15.25 -11.84
N GLY A 261 -18.12 15.98 -12.42
CA GLY A 261 -19.40 15.43 -12.88
C GLY A 261 -20.55 15.50 -11.88
N THR A 262 -20.32 15.93 -10.63
CA THR A 262 -21.38 15.99 -9.62
C THR A 262 -22.46 16.99 -10.03
N LEU A 263 -23.71 16.54 -10.00
CA LEU A 263 -24.88 17.35 -10.30
C LEU A 263 -25.68 17.57 -9.02
N VAL A 264 -25.86 18.84 -8.65
CA VAL A 264 -26.76 19.25 -7.57
C VAL A 264 -27.84 20.09 -8.21
N TYR A 265 -29.08 19.63 -8.15
CA TYR A 265 -30.19 20.36 -8.74
C TYR A 265 -31.46 20.22 -7.91
N ILE A 266 -32.34 21.20 -8.06
CA ILE A 266 -33.64 21.21 -7.39
C ILE A 266 -34.63 20.56 -8.31
N ASN A 267 -35.36 19.58 -7.80
CA ASN A 267 -36.38 18.92 -8.57
C ASN A 267 -37.67 19.73 -8.55
N THR A 268 -37.95 20.42 -9.64
CA THR A 268 -39.15 21.27 -9.79
C THR A 268 -40.22 20.62 -10.67
N THR A 269 -39.98 19.42 -11.19
CA THR A 269 -40.86 18.72 -12.14
C THR A 269 -41.64 17.59 -11.49
N SER A 270 -42.89 17.36 -11.91
CA SER A 270 -43.80 16.35 -11.32
C SER A 270 -43.36 14.90 -11.51
N SER A 271 -42.48 14.61 -12.47
CA SER A 271 -41.95 13.28 -12.76
C SER A 271 -41.00 12.75 -11.68
N ASN A 272 -40.57 13.60 -10.74
CA ASN A 272 -39.38 13.34 -9.96
C ASN A 272 -39.49 14.18 -8.66
N VAL A 273 -39.98 13.59 -7.56
CA VAL A 273 -40.56 14.25 -6.36
C VAL A 273 -40.24 15.76 -6.21
N GLN A 274 -41.25 16.59 -6.50
CA GLN A 274 -41.14 18.05 -6.55
C GLN A 274 -40.77 18.67 -5.20
N GLY A 275 -39.96 19.72 -5.21
CA GLY A 275 -39.54 20.45 -4.01
C GLY A 275 -38.37 19.81 -3.26
N SER A 276 -37.78 18.72 -3.78
CA SER A 276 -36.58 18.10 -3.20
C SER A 276 -35.30 18.60 -3.88
N LEU A 277 -34.25 18.78 -3.09
CA LEU A 277 -32.88 18.95 -3.60
C LEU A 277 -32.28 17.56 -3.82
N GLN A 278 -31.80 17.30 -5.03
CA GLN A 278 -31.17 16.03 -5.39
C GLN A 278 -29.69 16.27 -5.67
N LEU A 279 -28.87 15.40 -5.12
CA LEU A 279 -27.45 15.34 -5.37
C LEU A 279 -27.12 13.98 -5.99
N VAL A 280 -26.48 13.99 -7.15
CA VAL A 280 -25.99 12.81 -7.85
C VAL A 280 -24.47 12.91 -7.92
N SER A 281 -23.77 11.93 -7.35
CA SER A 281 -22.30 11.86 -7.46
C SER A 281 -21.88 11.76 -8.92
N GLY A 282 -20.81 12.47 -9.29
CA GLY A 282 -20.45 12.69 -10.67
C GLY A 282 -19.91 11.51 -11.46
N MET A 283 -19.54 10.42 -10.79
CA MET A 283 -19.01 9.24 -11.45
C MET A 283 -19.63 7.99 -10.86
N ALA A 284 -19.90 7.02 -11.73
CA ALA A 284 -20.30 5.68 -11.32
C ALA A 284 -19.09 4.98 -10.65
N GLY A 285 -19.23 4.51 -9.40
CA GLY A 285 -18.16 3.82 -8.67
C GLY A 285 -17.56 4.53 -7.44
N ARG A 286 -16.32 4.15 -7.07
CA ARG A 286 -15.61 4.56 -5.83
C ARG A 286 -15.05 5.99 -5.82
N SER A 287 -15.84 6.98 -6.22
CA SER A 287 -15.62 8.37 -5.81
C SER A 287 -16.96 9.01 -5.47
N GLY A 288 -17.06 9.56 -4.26
CA GLY A 288 -18.21 10.35 -3.86
C GLY A 288 -19.27 9.62 -3.03
N GLU A 289 -18.86 8.89 -1.99
CA GLU A 289 -19.74 8.79 -0.82
C GLU A 289 -19.80 10.18 -0.19
N ILE A 290 -20.89 10.89 -0.44
CA ILE A 290 -21.09 12.25 0.04
C ILE A 290 -21.82 12.17 1.38
N ALA A 291 -21.20 12.70 2.42
CA ALA A 291 -21.82 12.82 3.73
C ALA A 291 -22.05 14.29 4.06
N PHE A 292 -23.23 14.59 4.59
CA PHE A 292 -23.56 15.91 5.10
C PHE A 292 -23.51 15.89 6.62
N SER A 293 -22.91 16.93 7.20
CA SER A 293 -22.95 17.18 8.64
C SER A 293 -23.26 18.66 8.89
N ALA A 294 -24.11 18.92 9.86
CA ALA A 294 -24.51 20.26 10.27
C ALA A 294 -24.97 20.24 11.73
N ASP A 295 -25.27 21.41 12.28
CA ASP A 295 -26.03 21.49 13.53
C ASP A 295 -27.37 20.75 13.39
N GLN A 296 -27.84 20.15 14.49
CA GLN A 296 -29.01 19.27 14.51
C GLN A 296 -30.25 19.92 13.86
N GLY A 297 -30.46 21.22 14.07
CA GLY A 297 -31.59 21.93 13.49
C GLY A 297 -31.54 21.99 11.96
N LEU A 298 -30.38 22.34 11.42
CA LEU A 298 -30.15 22.39 9.97
C LEU A 298 -30.13 20.99 9.34
N PHE A 299 -29.51 20.02 10.02
CA PHE A 299 -29.47 18.63 9.55
C PHE A 299 -30.88 18.05 9.43
N ASN A 300 -31.74 18.25 10.43
CA ASN A 300 -33.13 17.79 10.41
C ASN A 300 -33.96 18.52 9.33
N ALA A 301 -33.74 19.83 9.14
CA ALA A 301 -34.44 20.62 8.15
C ALA A 301 -34.13 20.15 6.72
N LEU A 302 -32.85 19.94 6.41
CA LEU A 302 -32.40 19.45 5.11
C LEU A 302 -32.76 17.98 4.90
N GLY A 303 -32.60 17.14 5.92
CA GLY A 303 -33.01 15.73 5.91
C GLY A 303 -32.49 14.95 4.70
N PHE A 304 -31.20 15.10 4.36
CA PHE A 304 -30.62 14.35 3.26
C PHE A 304 -30.64 12.85 3.57
N ALA A 305 -31.34 12.10 2.72
CA ALA A 305 -31.41 10.66 2.76
C ALA A 305 -30.83 10.07 1.48
N GLN A 306 -30.09 8.98 1.61
CA GLN A 306 -29.59 8.22 0.47
C GLN A 306 -30.76 7.48 -0.19
N THR A 307 -30.98 7.75 -1.48
CA THR A 307 -32.02 7.07 -2.27
C THR A 307 -31.46 6.02 -3.21
N THR A 308 -30.18 6.11 -3.55
CA THR A 308 -29.46 5.06 -4.26
C THR A 308 -28.05 4.97 -3.71
N ALA A 309 -27.64 3.75 -3.34
CA ALA A 309 -26.29 3.49 -2.88
C ALA A 309 -25.31 3.50 -4.06
N SER A 310 -24.09 4.00 -3.83
CA SER A 310 -23.02 3.83 -4.80
C SER A 310 -22.67 2.34 -4.89
N ALA A 311 -22.49 1.84 -6.10
CA ALA A 311 -21.99 0.49 -6.33
C ALA A 311 -20.70 0.57 -7.15
N ASP A 312 -19.71 -0.19 -6.71
CA ASP A 312 -18.39 -0.25 -7.34
C ASP A 312 -18.50 -0.79 -8.78
N PRO A 313 -17.72 -0.26 -9.72
CA PRO A 313 -17.70 -0.78 -11.08
C PRO A 313 -17.09 -2.18 -11.04
N VAL A 314 -17.78 -3.14 -11.66
CA VAL A 314 -17.25 -4.50 -11.77
C VAL A 314 -16.49 -4.61 -13.08
N SER A 315 -15.18 -4.75 -12.97
CA SER A 315 -14.30 -5.04 -14.10
C SER A 315 -13.92 -6.51 -14.09
N GLN A 316 -13.87 -7.11 -15.27
CA GLN A 316 -13.38 -8.46 -15.47
C GLN A 316 -11.97 -8.39 -16.01
N VAL A 317 -11.04 -9.02 -15.31
CA VAL A 317 -9.67 -9.13 -15.75
C VAL A 317 -9.42 -10.56 -16.16
N THR A 318 -8.99 -10.73 -17.40
CA THR A 318 -8.59 -12.02 -17.95
C THR A 318 -7.09 -12.01 -18.17
N ARG A 319 -6.40 -12.97 -17.55
CA ARG A 319 -5.01 -13.31 -17.84
C ARG A 319 -4.97 -14.47 -18.82
N SER A 320 -4.18 -14.35 -19.87
CA SER A 320 -3.82 -15.46 -20.77
C SER A 320 -2.30 -15.56 -20.93
N ASN A 321 -1.79 -16.70 -21.38
CA ASN A 321 -0.39 -16.81 -21.79
C ASN A 321 -0.10 -15.90 -22.99
N ALA A 322 1.18 -15.64 -23.28
CA ALA A 322 1.60 -14.92 -24.49
C ALA A 322 0.96 -15.48 -25.78
N ASP A 323 0.77 -16.79 -25.85
CA ASP A 323 0.12 -17.50 -26.97
C ASP A 323 -1.43 -17.47 -26.94
N GLY A 324 -2.04 -16.77 -25.97
CA GLY A 324 -3.50 -16.68 -25.79
C GLY A 324 -4.17 -17.89 -25.13
N THR A 325 -3.40 -18.90 -24.73
CA THR A 325 -3.91 -20.13 -24.10
C THR A 325 -4.15 -19.98 -22.59
N SER A 326 -5.02 -20.84 -22.04
CA SER A 326 -5.36 -20.93 -20.61
C SER A 326 -5.84 -19.62 -19.96
N PRO A 327 -6.97 -19.04 -20.42
CA PRO A 327 -7.51 -17.83 -19.83
C PRO A 327 -8.00 -18.11 -18.40
N ILE A 328 -7.46 -17.37 -17.44
CA ILE A 328 -7.97 -17.29 -16.07
C ILE A 328 -8.60 -15.92 -15.93
N THR A 329 -9.84 -15.91 -15.45
CA THR A 329 -10.63 -14.68 -15.34
C THR A 329 -11.07 -14.45 -13.92
N THR A 330 -10.86 -13.24 -13.42
CA THR A 330 -11.31 -12.80 -12.10
C THR A 330 -12.13 -11.53 -12.27
N GLN A 331 -13.23 -11.43 -11.53
CA GLN A 331 -13.98 -10.18 -11.39
C GLN A 331 -13.40 -9.38 -10.23
N ILE A 332 -13.15 -8.10 -10.50
CA ILE A 332 -12.62 -7.15 -9.54
C ILE A 332 -13.59 -5.98 -9.41
N ASN A 333 -13.79 -5.55 -8.18
CA ASN A 333 -14.50 -4.33 -7.80
C ASN A 333 -13.53 -3.23 -7.33
N SER A 334 -12.22 -3.41 -7.57
CA SER A 334 -11.17 -2.52 -7.10
C SER A 334 -10.11 -2.33 -8.17
N THR A 335 -9.19 -1.38 -7.96
CA THR A 335 -8.02 -1.18 -8.82
C THR A 335 -6.99 -2.31 -8.74
N ARG A 336 -7.26 -3.41 -8.02
CA ARG A 336 -6.33 -4.52 -7.84
C ARG A 336 -6.99 -5.86 -8.17
N ALA A 337 -6.39 -6.59 -9.10
CA ALA A 337 -6.71 -7.98 -9.39
C ALA A 337 -5.70 -8.92 -8.72
N SER A 338 -6.20 -9.74 -7.81
CA SER A 338 -5.43 -10.80 -7.16
C SER A 338 -5.81 -12.18 -7.71
N GLY A 339 -4.90 -13.14 -7.56
CA GLY A 339 -5.14 -14.56 -7.87
C GLY A 339 -5.12 -14.92 -9.36
N LEU A 340 -4.80 -13.98 -10.26
CA LEU A 340 -4.62 -14.26 -11.69
C LEU A 340 -3.28 -14.93 -11.99
N ILE A 341 -2.25 -14.54 -11.25
CA ILE A 341 -0.91 -15.10 -11.29
C ILE A 341 -0.52 -15.41 -9.84
N ASP A 342 0.00 -16.61 -9.58
CA ASP A 342 0.37 -17.03 -8.23
C ASP A 342 1.48 -16.12 -7.69
N GLY A 343 1.22 -15.48 -6.54
CA GLY A 343 2.13 -14.53 -5.91
C GLY A 343 2.27 -13.17 -6.62
N ILE A 344 1.46 -12.85 -7.64
CA ILE A 344 1.46 -11.53 -8.30
C ILE A 344 0.03 -10.99 -8.42
N ASP A 345 -0.19 -9.82 -7.84
CA ASP A 345 -1.38 -9.03 -8.05
C ASP A 345 -1.12 -7.99 -9.14
N ILE A 346 -2.15 -7.63 -9.89
CA ILE A 346 -2.07 -6.59 -10.91
C ILE A 346 -2.85 -5.39 -10.41
N GLN A 347 -2.18 -4.26 -10.21
CA GLN A 347 -2.80 -2.98 -9.91
C GLN A 347 -2.96 -2.15 -11.18
N PHE A 348 -4.15 -1.63 -11.40
CA PHE A 348 -4.51 -0.74 -12.49
C PHE A 348 -4.60 0.70 -11.96
N GLU A 349 -4.28 1.67 -12.82
CA GLU A 349 -4.45 3.10 -12.52
C GLU A 349 -5.85 3.63 -12.80
#